data_AF-A0A6L9QEW9-F1
#
_entry.id   AF-A0A6L9QEW9-F1
#
_cell.length_a   1.000
_cell.length_b   1.000
_cell.length_c   1.000
_cell.angle_alpha   90.00
_cell.angle_beta   90.00
_cell.angle_gamma   90.00
#
_symmetry.space_group_name_H-M   'P 1'
#
loop_
_entity.id
_entity.type
_entity.pdbx_description
1 polymer ?
#
loop_
_entity_poly.entity_id
_entity_poly.type
_entity_poly.pdbx_seq_one_letter_code
_entity_poly.pdbx_strand_id
1 'polypeptide(L)'
;MSLVDASGADGELARVLRIRVPDLAAYQDLALAKRYLDAVMRVARAERAAGADGRRLAVAVARNLYKLMAYKDEYEVARLHLDPELARRVEEQFGPGSTVRYMLHPPLLRAMGLGKKVALGRTARPAFHALRAMRRLRGTPLDPFGATAQRRTERRLVTGYVAVLNELVAGLDAGLTTDRHDLAVRIAELPDMIRGYEEVKTANVARYEESLRELLAAWRAAAGSNPVRGAARTS
;
A
#
# COMPACT_ATOMS: atom_id res chain seq x y z
N MET A 1 -17.61 -12.57 13.00
CA MET A 1 -16.94 -11.33 13.44
C MET A 1 -15.82 -11.03 12.45
N SER A 2 -15.84 -9.87 11.77
CA SER A 2 -14.79 -9.57 10.78
C SER A 2 -13.46 -9.26 11.47
N LEU A 3 -12.34 -9.42 10.77
CA LEU A 3 -11.01 -9.01 11.26
C LEU A 3 -10.99 -7.55 11.73
N VAL A 4 -11.77 -6.68 11.07
CA VAL A 4 -11.87 -5.27 11.43
C VAL A 4 -12.62 -5.09 12.74
N ASP A 5 -13.72 -5.82 12.96
CA ASP A 5 -14.49 -5.72 14.22
C ASP A 5 -13.64 -6.19 15.41
N ALA A 6 -12.85 -7.25 15.23
CA ALA A 6 -11.94 -7.75 16.26
C ALA A 6 -10.77 -6.80 16.60
N SER A 7 -10.48 -5.83 15.71
CA SER A 7 -9.38 -4.89 15.91
C SER A 7 -9.71 -3.75 16.89
N GLY A 8 -11.01 -3.52 17.18
CA GLY A 8 -11.46 -2.38 17.97
C GLY A 8 -11.32 -1.03 17.25
N ALA A 9 -11.18 -1.04 15.91
CA ALA A 9 -11.22 0.19 15.12
C ALA A 9 -12.64 0.77 15.10
N ASP A 10 -12.75 2.09 15.15
CA ASP A 10 -14.01 2.84 15.12
C ASP A 10 -13.98 3.98 14.08
N GLY A 11 -15.11 4.68 13.93
CA GLY A 11 -15.23 5.88 13.10
C GLY A 11 -14.72 5.74 11.66
N GLU A 12 -13.99 6.76 11.21
CA GLU A 12 -13.39 6.82 9.86
C GLU A 12 -12.35 5.71 9.65
N LEU A 13 -11.59 5.35 10.68
CA LEU A 13 -10.58 4.28 10.57
C LEU A 13 -11.25 2.94 10.26
N ALA A 14 -12.32 2.58 10.98
CA ALA A 14 -13.10 1.38 10.70
C ALA A 14 -13.67 1.39 9.28
N ARG A 15 -14.21 2.52 8.82
CA ARG A 15 -14.75 2.66 7.45
C ARG A 15 -13.69 2.38 6.39
N VAL A 16 -12.48 2.94 6.57
CA VAL A 16 -11.34 2.74 5.66
C VAL A 16 -10.87 1.29 5.65
N LEU A 17 -10.81 0.64 6.82
CA LEU A 17 -10.36 -0.74 7.00
C LEU A 17 -11.36 -1.76 6.44
N ARG A 18 -12.68 -1.55 6.61
CA ARG A 18 -13.73 -2.45 6.08
C ARG A 18 -13.69 -2.62 4.57
N ILE A 19 -13.14 -1.64 3.85
CA ILE A 19 -12.95 -1.73 2.40
C ILE A 19 -11.62 -2.45 2.08
N ARG A 20 -10.53 -2.05 2.76
CA ARG A 20 -9.16 -2.43 2.37
C ARG A 20 -8.74 -3.82 2.84
N VAL A 21 -9.18 -4.24 4.03
CA VAL A 21 -8.87 -5.58 4.55
C VAL A 21 -9.41 -6.70 3.65
N PRO A 22 -10.71 -6.71 3.27
CA PRO A 22 -11.21 -7.74 2.34
C PRO A 22 -10.61 -7.60 0.95
N ASP A 23 -10.35 -6.38 0.45
CA ASP A 23 -9.70 -6.22 -0.85
C ASP A 23 -8.27 -6.79 -0.85
N LEU A 24 -7.46 -6.54 0.18
CA LEU A 24 -6.12 -7.15 0.30
C LEU A 24 -6.17 -8.68 0.42
N ALA A 25 -7.19 -9.22 1.10
CA ALA A 25 -7.40 -10.66 1.19
C ALA A 25 -7.76 -11.27 -0.18
N ALA A 26 -8.56 -10.54 -0.98
CA ALA A 26 -8.89 -10.91 -2.35
C ALA A 26 -7.72 -10.66 -3.32
N TYR A 27 -6.86 -9.68 -3.06
CA TYR A 27 -5.70 -9.32 -3.84
C TYR A 27 -4.64 -10.42 -3.75
N GLN A 28 -4.30 -10.89 -2.53
CA GLN A 28 -3.30 -11.94 -2.34
C GLN A 28 -3.85 -13.07 -1.45
N ASP A 29 -3.92 -12.81 -0.15
CA ASP A 29 -4.31 -13.76 0.88
C ASP A 29 -4.63 -13.04 2.21
N LEU A 30 -5.16 -13.81 3.16
CA LEU A 30 -5.52 -13.32 4.49
C LEU A 30 -4.30 -12.84 5.30
N ALA A 31 -3.11 -13.39 5.05
CA ALA A 31 -1.89 -13.03 5.76
C ALA A 31 -1.41 -11.62 5.37
N LEU A 32 -1.55 -11.23 4.09
CA LEU A 32 -1.32 -9.86 3.63
C LEU A 32 -2.28 -8.88 4.30
N ALA A 33 -3.58 -9.20 4.30
CA ALA A 33 -4.60 -8.38 4.93
C ALA A 33 -4.35 -8.20 6.44
N LYS A 34 -3.93 -9.27 7.13
CA LYS A 34 -3.57 -9.21 8.55
C LYS A 34 -2.33 -8.35 8.81
N ARG A 35 -1.26 -8.51 8.01
CA ARG A 35 -0.05 -7.66 8.13
C ARG A 35 -0.36 -6.18 7.96
N TYR A 36 -1.21 -5.85 6.99
CA TYR A 36 -1.72 -4.50 6.79
C TYR A 36 -2.49 -3.99 8.02
N LEU A 37 -3.47 -4.76 8.50
CA LEU A 37 -4.28 -4.40 9.65
C LEU A 37 -3.42 -4.20 10.91
N ASP A 38 -2.48 -5.12 11.17
CA ASP A 38 -1.59 -5.06 12.33
C ASP A 38 -0.73 -3.80 12.33
N ALA A 39 -0.19 -3.40 11.17
CA ALA A 39 0.60 -2.18 11.02
C ALA A 39 -0.23 -0.92 11.28
N VAL A 40 -1.42 -0.83 10.69
CA VAL A 40 -2.34 0.31 10.90
C VAL A 40 -2.74 0.41 12.38
N MET A 41 -3.12 -0.71 13.00
CA MET A 41 -3.58 -0.72 14.38
C MET A 41 -2.47 -0.47 15.39
N ARG A 42 -1.21 -0.79 15.05
CA ARG A 42 -0.05 -0.39 15.86
C ARG A 42 0.07 1.12 15.92
N VAL A 43 -0.04 1.80 14.79
CA VAL A 43 -0.02 3.26 14.72
C VAL A 43 -1.21 3.86 15.46
N ALA A 44 -2.42 3.34 15.25
CA ALA A 44 -3.62 3.83 15.93
C ALA A 44 -3.52 3.73 17.46
N ARG A 45 -2.92 2.65 17.98
CA ARG A 45 -2.68 2.49 19.43
C ARG A 45 -1.64 3.49 19.95
N ALA A 46 -0.54 3.69 19.23
CA ALA A 46 0.50 4.64 19.61
C ALA A 46 -0.01 6.09 19.58
N GLU A 47 -0.77 6.45 18.54
CA GLU A 47 -1.40 7.77 18.40
C GLU A 47 -2.36 8.05 19.57
N ARG A 48 -3.19 7.07 19.96
CA ARG A 48 -4.06 7.19 21.16
C ARG A 48 -3.28 7.31 22.46
N ALA A 49 -2.23 6.50 22.63
CA ALA A 49 -1.40 6.53 23.84
C ALA A 49 -0.67 7.88 24.01
N ALA A 50 -0.39 8.57 22.90
CA ALA A 50 0.22 9.90 22.88
C ALA A 50 -0.78 11.04 23.16
N GLY A 51 -2.06 10.75 23.40
CA GLY A 51 -3.10 11.73 23.74
C GLY A 51 -3.87 12.31 22.56
N ALA A 52 -3.64 11.82 21.33
CA ALA A 52 -4.45 12.16 20.17
C ALA A 52 -5.66 11.23 20.05
N ASP A 53 -6.64 11.59 19.22
CA ASP A 53 -7.87 10.81 19.04
C ASP A 53 -7.66 9.47 18.29
N GLY A 54 -6.46 9.21 17.77
CA GLY A 54 -6.11 7.98 17.07
C GLY A 54 -6.63 7.89 15.63
N ARG A 55 -7.03 9.01 15.02
CA ARG A 55 -7.75 9.00 13.75
C ARG A 55 -6.92 9.54 12.59
N ARG A 56 -6.26 10.70 12.72
CA ARG A 56 -5.62 11.36 11.56
C ARG A 56 -4.42 10.57 11.05
N LEU A 57 -3.47 10.22 11.92
CA LEU A 57 -2.27 9.48 11.51
C LEU A 57 -2.64 8.06 11.10
N ALA A 58 -3.45 7.36 11.89
CA ALA A 58 -3.88 6.00 11.56
C ALA A 58 -4.63 5.92 10.21
N VAL A 59 -5.50 6.88 9.89
CA VAL A 59 -6.22 6.93 8.61
C VAL A 59 -5.26 7.22 7.45
N ALA A 60 -4.30 8.14 7.62
CA ALA A 60 -3.27 8.41 6.62
C ALA A 60 -2.46 7.15 6.31
N VAL A 61 -2.01 6.44 7.36
CA VAL A 61 -1.29 5.16 7.22
C VAL A 61 -2.16 4.11 6.53
N ALA A 62 -3.42 3.96 6.94
CA ALA A 62 -4.33 3.01 6.33
C ALA A 62 -4.52 3.25 4.83
N ARG A 63 -4.57 4.52 4.40
CA ARG A 63 -4.71 4.88 2.99
C ARG A 63 -3.43 4.61 2.20
N ASN A 64 -2.27 5.04 2.71
CA ASN A 64 -1.03 5.02 1.95
C ASN A 64 -0.30 3.67 2.01
N LEU A 65 -0.34 2.96 3.14
CA LEU A 65 0.16 1.59 3.20
C LEU A 65 -0.60 0.68 2.22
N TYR A 66 -1.92 0.84 2.13
CA TYR A 66 -2.72 0.10 1.16
C TYR A 66 -2.30 0.36 -0.27
N LYS A 67 -2.07 1.62 -0.67
CA LYS A 67 -1.60 1.96 -2.03
C LYS A 67 -0.26 1.31 -2.35
N LEU A 68 0.65 1.25 -1.38
CA LEU A 68 1.96 0.61 -1.55
C LEU A 68 1.85 -0.92 -1.64
N MET A 69 0.91 -1.53 -0.91
CA MET A 69 0.73 -2.99 -0.87
C MET A 69 -0.12 -3.53 -2.02
N ALA A 70 -1.13 -2.78 -2.48
CA ALA A 70 -2.07 -3.16 -3.52
C ALA A 70 -1.70 -2.50 -4.87
N TYR A 71 -0.47 -2.72 -5.33
CA TYR A 71 -0.04 -2.23 -6.64
C TYR A 71 -0.69 -3.05 -7.76
N LYS A 72 -1.06 -2.37 -8.85
CA LYS A 72 -1.62 -3.02 -10.04
C LYS A 72 -0.55 -3.85 -10.73
N ASP A 73 -0.53 -5.14 -10.44
CA ASP A 73 0.34 -6.12 -11.07
C ASP A 73 -0.42 -7.07 -11.97
N GLU A 74 0.29 -8.01 -12.57
CA GLU A 74 -0.23 -8.92 -13.58
C GLU A 74 -1.38 -9.78 -13.05
N TYR A 75 -1.26 -10.20 -11.79
CA TYR A 75 -2.29 -10.95 -11.08
C TYR A 75 -3.54 -10.09 -10.82
N GLU A 76 -3.36 -8.83 -10.45
CA GLU A 76 -4.46 -7.89 -10.22
C GLU A 76 -5.14 -7.48 -11.53
N VAL A 77 -4.37 -7.26 -12.58
CA VAL A 77 -4.89 -7.07 -13.94
C VAL A 77 -5.74 -8.27 -14.34
N ALA A 78 -5.29 -9.51 -14.09
CA ALA A 78 -6.08 -10.70 -14.36
C ALA A 78 -7.38 -10.74 -13.54
N ARG A 79 -7.34 -10.38 -12.25
CA ARG A 79 -8.53 -10.31 -11.40
C ARG A 79 -9.56 -9.31 -11.92
N LEU A 80 -9.13 -8.10 -12.25
CA LEU A 80 -10.00 -7.03 -12.76
C LEU A 80 -10.62 -7.39 -14.11
N HIS A 81 -9.89 -8.11 -14.97
CA HIS A 81 -10.43 -8.57 -16.26
C HIS A 81 -11.40 -9.77 -16.16
N LEU A 82 -11.39 -10.45 -15.01
CA LEU A 82 -12.35 -11.51 -14.69
C LEU A 82 -13.57 -11.00 -13.92
N ASP A 83 -13.66 -9.69 -13.66
CA ASP A 83 -14.78 -9.08 -12.95
C ASP A 83 -16.07 -9.20 -13.79
N PRO A 84 -17.13 -9.86 -13.28
CA PRO A 84 -18.41 -9.93 -13.97
C PRO A 84 -19.02 -8.57 -14.32
N GLU A 85 -18.75 -7.55 -13.50
CA GLU A 85 -19.27 -6.20 -13.73
C GLU A 85 -18.56 -5.51 -14.91
N LEU A 86 -17.30 -5.83 -15.17
CA LEU A 86 -16.60 -5.38 -16.38
C LEU A 86 -17.24 -6.01 -17.63
N ALA A 87 -17.52 -7.32 -17.58
CA ALA A 87 -18.19 -8.02 -18.68
C ALA A 87 -19.56 -7.41 -18.99
N ARG A 88 -20.35 -7.12 -17.95
CA ARG A 88 -21.67 -6.49 -18.09
C ARG A 88 -21.57 -5.10 -18.72
N ARG A 89 -20.62 -4.27 -18.26
CA ARG A 89 -20.40 -2.92 -18.83
C ARG A 89 -19.98 -2.96 -20.30
N VAL A 90 -19.17 -3.94 -20.69
CA VAL A 90 -18.77 -4.13 -22.10
C VAL A 90 -19.98 -4.52 -22.95
N GLU A 91 -20.82 -5.43 -22.48
CA GLU A 91 -22.06 -5.82 -23.19
C GLU A 91 -23.07 -4.67 -23.28
N GLU A 92 -23.22 -3.88 -22.22
CA GLU A 92 -24.07 -2.68 -22.21
C GLU A 92 -23.63 -1.65 -23.25
N GLN A 93 -22.31 -1.47 -23.42
CA GLN A 93 -21.75 -0.40 -24.24
C GLN A 93 -21.53 -0.80 -25.70
N PHE A 94 -21.25 -2.08 -25.97
CA PHE A 94 -20.90 -2.58 -27.32
C PHE A 94 -21.88 -3.63 -27.86
N GLY A 95 -22.92 -3.97 -27.09
CA GLY A 95 -23.96 -4.91 -27.45
C GLY A 95 -23.69 -6.35 -27.00
N PRO A 96 -24.75 -7.20 -27.01
CA PRO A 96 -24.66 -8.61 -26.65
C PRO A 96 -23.70 -9.37 -27.56
N GLY A 97 -22.81 -10.19 -26.98
CA GLY A 97 -21.85 -11.00 -27.75
C GLY A 97 -20.58 -10.27 -28.20
N SER A 98 -20.32 -9.07 -27.69
CA SER A 98 -19.09 -8.33 -27.94
C SER A 98 -17.84 -9.13 -27.51
N THR A 99 -16.82 -9.15 -28.37
CA THR A 99 -15.57 -9.89 -28.13
C THR A 99 -14.47 -8.94 -27.65
N VAL A 100 -13.98 -9.14 -26.43
CA VAL A 100 -12.85 -8.37 -25.89
C VAL A 100 -11.53 -8.99 -26.35
N ARG A 101 -10.65 -8.16 -26.92
CA ARG A 101 -9.26 -8.55 -27.26
C ARG A 101 -8.29 -7.82 -26.36
N TYR A 102 -7.55 -8.56 -25.55
CA TYR A 102 -6.62 -7.98 -24.59
C TYR A 102 -5.25 -7.78 -25.23
N MET A 103 -4.76 -6.55 -25.18
CA MET A 103 -3.42 -6.18 -25.64
C MET A 103 -2.45 -6.30 -24.45
N LEU A 104 -1.68 -7.39 -24.40
CA LEU A 104 -0.64 -7.52 -23.39
C LEU A 104 0.61 -6.74 -23.83
N HIS A 105 1.13 -5.92 -22.92
CA HIS A 105 2.31 -5.13 -23.18
C HIS A 105 3.58 -5.99 -23.24
N PRO A 106 4.57 -5.65 -24.09
CA PRO A 106 5.80 -6.41 -24.26
C PRO A 106 6.61 -6.71 -22.98
N PRO A 107 6.73 -5.83 -21.96
CA PRO A 107 7.48 -6.14 -20.74
C PRO A 107 6.93 -7.35 -19.99
N LEU A 108 5.60 -7.49 -19.95
CA LEU A 108 4.87 -8.58 -19.32
C LEU A 108 5.09 -9.91 -20.05
N LEU A 109 5.09 -9.84 -21.38
CA LEU A 109 5.32 -10.98 -22.26
C LEU A 109 6.79 -11.43 -22.19
N ARG A 110 7.74 -10.50 -22.15
CA ARG A 110 9.18 -10.82 -22.01
C ARG A 110 9.48 -11.54 -20.71
N ALA A 111 8.82 -11.17 -19.61
CA ALA A 111 8.93 -11.88 -18.33
C ALA A 111 8.44 -13.34 -18.41
N MET A 112 7.54 -13.65 -19.36
CA MET A 112 7.07 -15.00 -19.68
C MET A 112 7.81 -15.64 -20.87
N GLY A 113 8.93 -15.07 -21.32
CA GLY A 113 9.72 -15.57 -22.45
C GLY A 113 9.16 -15.24 -23.84
N LEU A 114 8.14 -14.39 -23.93
CA LEU A 114 7.47 -14.00 -25.18
C LEU A 114 7.95 -12.62 -25.66
N GLY A 115 8.64 -12.58 -26.80
CA GLY A 115 9.28 -11.35 -27.31
C GLY A 115 8.38 -10.42 -28.13
N LYS A 116 7.14 -10.82 -28.46
CA LYS A 116 6.24 -10.07 -29.36
C LYS A 116 4.93 -9.72 -28.68
N LYS A 117 4.29 -8.61 -29.07
CA LYS A 117 2.95 -8.22 -28.61
C LYS A 117 1.94 -9.33 -28.94
N VAL A 118 1.29 -9.88 -27.92
CA VAL A 118 0.27 -10.93 -28.09
C VAL A 118 -1.10 -10.36 -27.82
N ALA A 119 -2.01 -10.55 -28.78
CA ALA A 119 -3.41 -10.19 -28.64
C ALA A 119 -4.21 -11.42 -28.23
N LEU A 120 -4.55 -11.52 -26.94
CA LEU A 120 -5.35 -12.64 -26.44
C LEU A 120 -6.83 -12.37 -26.72
N GLY A 121 -7.44 -13.22 -27.56
CA GLY A 121 -8.88 -13.23 -27.82
C GLY A 121 -9.59 -14.25 -26.92
N ARG A 122 -10.17 -15.30 -27.51
CA ARG A 122 -10.92 -16.35 -26.79
C ARG A 122 -10.11 -17.08 -25.70
N THR A 123 -8.78 -17.14 -25.83
CA THR A 123 -7.89 -17.77 -24.84
C THR A 123 -7.52 -16.85 -23.67
N ALA A 124 -7.95 -15.58 -23.67
CA ALA A 124 -7.62 -14.63 -22.62
C ALA A 124 -8.25 -14.98 -21.27
N ARG A 125 -9.54 -15.32 -21.27
CA ARG A 125 -10.27 -15.69 -20.05
C ARG A 125 -9.61 -16.86 -19.29
N PRO A 126 -9.36 -18.02 -19.92
CA PRO A 126 -8.70 -19.12 -19.22
C PRO A 126 -7.27 -18.76 -18.78
N ALA A 127 -6.52 -17.97 -19.56
CA ALA A 127 -5.21 -17.48 -19.14
C ALA A 127 -5.28 -16.56 -17.91
N PHE A 128 -6.26 -15.64 -17.85
CA PHE A 128 -6.48 -14.80 -16.67
C PHE A 128 -6.93 -15.62 -15.45
N HIS A 129 -7.72 -16.68 -15.64
CA HIS A 129 -8.07 -17.58 -14.54
C HIS A 129 -6.83 -18.28 -13.97
N ALA A 130 -5.93 -18.78 -14.83
CA ALA A 130 -4.67 -19.37 -14.41
C ALA A 130 -3.79 -18.35 -13.66
N LEU A 131 -3.61 -17.15 -14.22
CA LEU A 131 -2.86 -16.07 -13.55
C LEU A 131 -3.46 -15.73 -12.19
N ARG A 132 -4.78 -15.55 -12.11
CA ARG A 132 -5.47 -15.28 -10.83
C ARG A 132 -5.24 -16.40 -9.81
N ALA A 133 -5.25 -17.66 -10.22
CA ALA A 133 -4.97 -18.79 -9.32
C ALA A 133 -3.50 -18.80 -8.84
N MET A 134 -2.58 -18.36 -9.70
CA MET A 134 -1.15 -18.23 -9.41
C MET A 134 -0.79 -17.02 -8.52
N ARG A 135 -1.75 -16.18 -8.10
CA ARG A 135 -1.49 -14.99 -7.26
C ARG A 135 -0.74 -15.30 -5.96
N ARG A 136 -0.76 -16.55 -5.48
CA ARG A 136 -0.01 -17.00 -4.30
C ARG A 136 1.50 -17.08 -4.55
N LEU A 137 1.93 -17.16 -5.81
CA LEU A 137 3.34 -17.10 -6.19
C LEU A 137 3.90 -15.68 -6.07
N ARG A 138 3.04 -14.65 -5.98
CA ARG A 138 3.46 -13.24 -5.87
C ARG A 138 4.49 -13.06 -4.77
N GLY A 139 5.63 -12.50 -5.13
CA GLY A 139 6.72 -12.20 -4.20
C GLY A 139 7.51 -13.41 -3.71
N THR A 140 7.24 -14.62 -4.24
CA THR A 140 8.06 -15.82 -4.01
C THR A 140 9.19 -15.92 -5.05
N PRO A 141 10.24 -16.73 -4.82
CA PRO A 141 11.25 -17.00 -5.83
C PRO A 141 10.69 -17.63 -7.12
N LEU A 142 9.50 -18.24 -7.05
CA LEU A 142 8.78 -18.85 -8.17
C LEU A 142 7.90 -17.85 -8.93
N ASP A 143 7.94 -16.55 -8.58
CA ASP A 143 7.17 -15.50 -9.25
C ASP A 143 7.82 -15.12 -10.59
N PRO A 144 7.22 -15.47 -11.76
CA PRO A 144 7.80 -15.12 -13.05
C PRO A 144 7.88 -13.60 -13.27
N PHE A 145 7.07 -12.81 -12.55
CA PHE A 145 7.08 -11.35 -12.64
C PHE A 145 7.91 -10.70 -11.53
N GLY A 146 8.40 -11.47 -10.56
CA GLY A 146 8.94 -10.97 -9.29
C GLY A 146 10.36 -10.39 -9.37
N ALA A 147 11.12 -10.73 -10.41
CA ALA A 147 12.55 -10.38 -10.54
C ALA A 147 12.81 -9.06 -11.31
N THR A 148 11.79 -8.33 -11.73
CA THR A 148 11.99 -7.05 -12.45
C THR A 148 12.49 -5.95 -11.51
N ALA A 149 13.20 -4.95 -12.06
CA ALA A 149 13.66 -3.79 -11.28
C ALA A 149 12.49 -3.05 -10.60
N GLN A 150 11.36 -2.94 -11.29
CA GLN A 150 10.14 -2.32 -10.76
C GLN A 150 9.61 -3.07 -9.52
N ARG A 151 9.54 -4.41 -9.55
CA ARG A 151 9.09 -5.18 -8.39
C ARG A 151 10.03 -5.08 -7.20
N ARG A 152 11.35 -4.99 -7.43
CA ARG A 152 12.32 -4.71 -6.36
C ARG A 152 12.06 -3.36 -5.71
N THR A 153 11.85 -2.31 -6.49
CA THR A 153 11.52 -0.97 -5.99
C THR A 153 10.22 -0.97 -5.19
N GLU A 154 9.15 -1.59 -5.70
CA GLU A 154 7.86 -1.67 -4.99
C GLU A 154 7.97 -2.38 -3.64
N ARG A 155 8.69 -3.52 -3.57
CA ARG A 155 8.97 -4.20 -2.30
C ARG A 155 9.79 -3.32 -1.35
N ARG A 156 10.81 -2.63 -1.86
CA ARG A 156 11.63 -1.70 -1.07
C ARG A 156 10.78 -0.57 -0.48
N LEU A 157 9.84 -0.01 -1.25
CA LEU A 157 8.95 1.05 -0.79
C LEU A 157 8.05 0.58 0.36
N VAL A 158 7.46 -0.62 0.26
CA VAL A 158 6.65 -1.18 1.36
C VAL A 158 7.50 -1.37 2.62
N THR A 159 8.64 -2.04 2.51
CA THR A 159 9.52 -2.31 3.66
C THR A 159 10.04 -1.00 4.28
N GLY A 160 10.48 -0.06 3.45
CA GLY A 160 10.96 1.26 3.89
C GLY A 160 9.87 2.05 4.59
N TYR A 161 8.65 2.08 4.04
CA TYR A 161 7.53 2.75 4.68
C TYR A 161 7.17 2.11 6.02
N VAL A 162 7.15 0.78 6.14
CA VAL A 162 6.92 0.11 7.42
C VAL A 162 8.01 0.46 8.45
N ALA A 163 9.27 0.59 8.03
CA ALA A 163 10.34 1.05 8.91
C ALA A 163 10.11 2.49 9.41
N VAL A 164 9.68 3.39 8.52
CA VAL A 164 9.26 4.76 8.88
C VAL A 164 8.13 4.74 9.90
N LEU A 165 7.09 3.92 9.70
CA LEU A 165 5.99 3.80 10.66
C LEU A 165 6.48 3.34 12.04
N ASN A 166 7.44 2.41 12.09
CA ASN A 166 8.01 1.98 13.37
C ASN A 166 8.80 3.11 14.04
N GLU A 167 9.54 3.92 13.28
CA GLU A 167 10.25 5.10 13.80
C GLU A 167 9.27 6.16 14.35
N LEU A 168 8.19 6.44 13.62
CA LEU A 168 7.14 7.35 14.09
C LEU A 168 6.52 6.81 15.39
N VAL A 169 6.11 5.54 15.42
CA VAL A 169 5.52 4.90 16.61
C VAL A 169 6.45 4.98 17.82
N ALA A 170 7.76 4.80 17.63
CA ALA A 170 8.73 4.89 18.71
C ALA A 170 8.91 6.32 19.25
N GLY A 171 8.65 7.34 18.42
CA GLY A 171 8.77 8.76 18.80
C GLY A 171 7.47 9.46 19.17
N LEU A 172 6.33 8.75 19.19
CA LEU A 172 5.05 9.22 19.72
C LEU A 172 5.03 8.98 21.24
N ASP A 173 5.16 10.05 22.03
CA ASP A 173 5.23 10.00 23.50
C ASP A 173 4.09 10.77 24.18
N ALA A 174 3.98 10.59 25.51
CA ALA A 174 3.05 11.32 26.36
C ALA A 174 3.55 12.78 26.49
N GLY A 175 2.98 13.67 25.67
CA GLY A 175 3.48 15.04 25.48
C GLY A 175 3.47 15.50 24.02
N LEU A 176 2.92 14.70 23.11
CA LEU A 176 2.82 15.00 21.70
C LEU A 176 2.16 16.37 21.46
N THR A 177 2.96 17.32 20.96
CA THR A 177 2.44 18.61 20.51
C THR A 177 1.68 18.47 19.19
N THR A 178 0.77 19.39 18.91
CA THR A 178 0.03 19.44 17.64
C THR A 178 0.98 19.47 16.44
N ASP A 179 2.04 20.28 16.48
CA ASP A 179 3.01 20.39 15.39
C ASP A 179 3.75 19.07 15.12
N ARG A 180 4.07 18.33 16.18
CA ARG A 180 4.74 17.03 16.07
C ARG A 180 3.79 15.96 15.55
N HIS A 181 2.53 15.99 15.97
CA HIS A 181 1.49 15.14 15.38
C HIS A 181 1.28 15.44 13.90
N ASP A 182 1.18 16.72 13.51
CA ASP A 182 1.05 17.14 12.11
C ASP A 182 2.28 16.76 11.27
N LEU A 183 3.48 16.78 11.85
CA LEU A 183 4.68 16.26 11.19
C LEU A 183 4.59 14.76 10.94
N ALA A 184 4.16 13.97 11.92
CA ALA A 184 3.96 12.52 11.75
C ALA A 184 2.91 12.22 10.66
N VAL A 185 1.80 12.97 10.65
CA VAL A 185 0.76 12.84 9.61
C VAL A 185 1.32 13.15 8.23
N ARG A 186 2.06 14.25 8.06
CA ARG A 186 2.71 14.60 6.78
C ARG A 186 3.67 13.51 6.29
N ILE A 187 4.47 12.94 7.19
CA ILE A 187 5.37 11.81 6.85
C ILE A 187 4.56 10.59 6.38
N ALA A 188 3.46 10.26 7.08
CA ALA A 188 2.60 9.15 6.71
C ALA A 188 1.83 9.38 5.40
N GLU A 189 1.59 10.64 5.02
CA GLU A 189 0.91 11.02 3.78
C GLU A 189 1.83 11.02 2.56
N LEU A 190 3.14 11.14 2.77
CA LEU A 190 4.14 11.30 1.70
C LEU A 190 4.08 10.26 0.57
N PRO A 191 3.83 8.95 0.80
CA PRO A 191 3.74 7.99 -0.30
C PRO A 191 2.67 8.31 -1.34
N ASP A 192 1.71 9.18 -1.02
CA ASP A 192 0.69 9.62 -1.96
C ASP A 192 1.25 10.34 -3.18
N MET A 193 2.48 10.88 -3.12
CA MET A 193 3.15 11.47 -4.27
C MET A 193 3.66 10.42 -5.27
N ILE A 194 3.79 9.17 -4.86
CA ILE A 194 4.23 8.06 -5.71
C ILE A 194 3.05 7.62 -6.59
N ARG A 195 2.76 8.43 -7.60
CA ARG A 195 1.72 8.20 -8.62
C ARG A 195 2.33 8.26 -10.02
N GLY A 196 1.56 7.83 -11.01
CA GLY A 196 1.97 7.82 -12.42
C GLY A 196 2.53 6.49 -12.89
N TYR A 197 2.85 6.43 -14.18
CA TYR A 197 3.34 5.22 -14.87
C TYR A 197 4.81 5.41 -15.30
N GLU A 198 5.53 4.29 -15.40
CA GLU A 198 6.90 4.22 -15.93
C GLU A 198 7.88 5.27 -15.36
N GLU A 199 8.46 6.12 -16.22
CA GLU A 199 9.49 7.11 -15.86
C GLU A 199 8.97 8.13 -14.84
N VAL A 200 7.70 8.51 -14.93
CA VAL A 200 7.05 9.43 -13.98
C VAL A 200 7.04 8.81 -12.59
N LYS A 201 6.79 7.50 -12.48
CA LYS A 201 6.81 6.79 -11.19
C LYS A 201 8.23 6.78 -10.62
N THR A 202 9.24 6.51 -11.45
CA THR A 202 10.65 6.49 -11.02
C THR A 202 11.11 7.86 -10.51
N ALA A 203 10.79 8.94 -11.23
CA ALA A 203 11.09 10.31 -10.79
C ALA A 203 10.37 10.67 -9.48
N ASN A 204 9.11 10.25 -9.33
CA ASN A 204 8.35 10.48 -8.10
C ASN A 204 8.88 9.67 -6.92
N VAL A 205 9.45 8.48 -7.15
CA VAL A 205 10.15 7.72 -6.09
C VAL A 205 11.38 8.48 -5.62
N ALA A 206 12.19 9.05 -6.52
CA ALA A 206 13.36 9.83 -6.13
C ALA A 206 12.97 11.06 -5.29
N ARG A 207 11.94 11.80 -5.71
CA ARG A 207 11.39 12.93 -4.94
C ARG A 207 10.83 12.50 -3.58
N TYR A 208 10.14 11.37 -3.54
CA TYR A 208 9.67 10.78 -2.29
C TYR A 208 10.82 10.48 -1.33
N GLU A 209 11.90 9.87 -1.81
CA GLU A 209 13.06 9.54 -0.99
C GLU A 209 13.77 10.80 -0.47
N GLU A 210 13.80 11.88 -1.25
CA GLU A 210 14.32 13.18 -0.82
C GLU A 210 13.46 13.83 0.25
N SER A 211 12.16 14.05 -0.02
CA SER A 211 11.25 14.65 0.95
C SER A 211 11.12 13.81 2.23
N LEU A 212 11.22 12.49 2.13
CA LEU A 212 11.20 11.61 3.30
C LEU A 212 12.43 11.85 4.19
N ARG A 213 13.62 11.99 3.60
CA ARG A 213 14.84 12.29 4.36
C ARG A 213 14.72 13.61 5.11
N GLU A 214 14.22 14.64 4.45
CA GLU A 214 14.02 15.97 5.04
C GLU A 214 13.04 15.93 6.22
N LEU A 215 11.87 15.33 6.01
CA LEU A 215 10.85 15.24 7.06
C LEU A 215 11.28 14.36 8.24
N LEU A 216 12.01 13.28 7.99
CA LEU A 216 12.58 12.45 9.07
C LEU A 216 13.70 13.16 9.82
N ALA A 217 14.50 13.99 9.15
CA ALA A 217 15.48 14.82 9.84
C ALA A 217 14.78 15.82 10.78
N ALA A 218 13.71 16.46 10.31
CA ALA A 218 12.88 17.34 11.14
C ALA A 218 12.23 16.59 12.32
N TRP A 219 11.73 15.36 12.08
CA TRP A 219 11.15 14.51 13.12
C TRP A 219 12.14 14.21 14.25
N ARG A 220 13.36 13.82 13.87
CA ARG A 220 14.45 13.51 14.81
C ARG A 220 14.94 14.75 15.56
N ALA A 221 15.04 15.89 14.87
CA ALA A 221 15.44 17.16 15.50
C ALA A 221 14.43 17.61 16.57
N ALA A 222 13.12 17.49 16.28
CA ALA A 222 12.06 17.81 17.23
C ALA A 222 12.04 16.89 18.46
N ALA A 223 12.60 15.67 18.35
CA ALA A 223 12.79 14.77 19.49
C ALA A 223 13.92 15.23 20.43
N GLY A 224 15.02 15.76 19.88
CA GLY A 224 16.15 16.28 20.66
C GLY A 224 15.90 17.63 21.32
N SER A 225 14.92 18.41 20.84
CA SER A 225 14.56 19.71 21.40
C SER A 225 13.55 19.65 22.55
N ASN A 226 13.09 18.46 22.94
CA ASN A 226 12.24 18.31 24.13
C ASN A 226 13.12 18.50 25.37
N PRO A 227 13.03 19.63 26.10
CA PRO A 227 13.90 19.87 27.24
C PRO A 227 13.63 18.76 28.25
N VAL A 228 14.66 17.95 28.51
CA VAL A 228 14.63 16.92 29.53
C VAL A 228 14.15 17.55 30.85
N ARG A 229 13.01 17.03 31.30
CA ARG A 229 12.52 16.99 32.68
C ARG A 229 13.64 17.24 33.69
N GLY A 230 13.48 18.34 34.43
CA GLY A 230 13.98 18.54 35.79
C GLY A 230 15.35 17.95 36.11
N ALA A 231 16.40 18.76 35.93
CA ALA A 231 17.53 18.67 36.83
C ALA A 231 17.04 19.04 38.25
N ALA A 232 16.49 18.06 38.96
CA ALA A 232 16.51 18.03 40.41
C ALA A 232 17.99 17.88 40.81
N ARG A 233 18.70 19.00 40.88
CA ARG A 233 19.95 19.12 41.61
C ARG A 233 19.66 19.88 42.89
N THR A 234 19.49 19.10 43.96
CA THR A 234 20.06 19.35 45.29
C THR A 234 20.55 20.77 45.57
N SER A 235 19.85 21.48 46.45
CA SER A 235 20.35 22.02 47.72
C SER A 235 19.17 22.49 48.57
#